data_AF-F9DQF3-F1
#
_entry.id   AF-F9DQF3-F1
#
_cell.length_a   1.000
_cell.length_b   1.000
_cell.length_c   1.000
_cell.angle_alpha   90.00
_cell.angle_beta   90.00
_cell.angle_gamma   90.00
#
_symmetry.space_group_name_H-M   'P 1'
#
loop_
_entity.id
_entity.type
_entity.pdbx_description
1 polymer ?
#
loop_
_entity_poly.entity_id
_entity_poly.type
_entity_poly.pdbx_seq_one_letter_code
_entity_poly.pdbx_strand_id
1 'polypeptide(L)'
;MKRLLSLALASLLFFSLVPEFASANSPTSLISSARNYLGTPYSYGGTTPSGFDCSGYTKYVFNKEGHSLPRTTGQQFAAGTAVAKSNLEVGDLVFFNTSGRGVSHVGVYTGSNNFIHASTSKGVMVSSLNDPYYWGSRYIGARRVASFDEEKKVAAAAPVKEVVYASRAEVAKVLADTLNLDQTTVNITFKDVNESNPYYAAISAVAEANIFSGDQGNFKPENELTRAQLAKVLVQAFDLKGSAQANFTDVPAGHWATEYINILYHHNITTGYGDGTFGLDDKVTSEQLKKFIDRVKN
;
A
#
# COMPACT_ATOMS: atom_id res chain seq x y z
N MET A 1 53.58 -41.72 -38.15
CA MET A 1 52.17 -41.89 -38.54
C MET A 1 51.31 -41.77 -37.29
N LYS A 2 50.37 -40.80 -37.28
CA LYS A 2 49.01 -40.82 -36.68
C LYS A 2 48.87 -41.52 -35.30
N ARG A 3 48.34 -40.92 -34.22
CA ARG A 3 47.07 -40.17 -34.12
C ARG A 3 47.00 -39.32 -32.85
N LEU A 4 46.38 -38.16 -33.00
CA LEU A 4 45.93 -37.24 -31.95
C LEU A 4 44.91 -37.90 -31.01
N LEU A 5 45.04 -37.66 -29.71
CA LEU A 5 44.00 -37.89 -28.72
C LEU A 5 43.24 -36.57 -28.53
N SER A 6 42.08 -36.45 -29.18
CA SER A 6 41.21 -35.27 -29.08
C SER A 6 40.23 -35.44 -27.93
N LEU A 7 40.11 -34.36 -27.14
CA LEU A 7 39.18 -34.13 -26.05
C LEU A 7 37.73 -34.46 -26.43
N ALA A 8 37.00 -35.08 -25.50
CA ALA A 8 35.54 -34.96 -25.42
C ALA A 8 35.18 -34.58 -23.99
N LEU A 9 35.17 -33.28 -23.70
CA LEU A 9 34.60 -32.72 -22.47
C LEU A 9 33.10 -32.56 -22.72
N ALA A 10 32.30 -33.46 -22.14
CA ALA A 10 30.84 -33.39 -22.21
C ALA A 10 30.35 -32.15 -21.45
N SER A 11 30.05 -31.08 -22.19
CA SER A 11 29.36 -29.91 -21.64
C SER A 11 27.89 -30.27 -21.48
N LEU A 12 27.48 -30.62 -20.25
CA LEU A 12 26.08 -30.64 -19.87
C LEU A 12 25.56 -29.20 -19.83
N LEU A 13 24.90 -28.77 -20.91
CA LEU A 13 24.06 -27.58 -20.90
C LEU A 13 22.86 -27.85 -19.99
N PHE A 14 22.97 -27.43 -18.73
CA PHE A 14 21.80 -27.25 -17.87
C PHE A 14 20.99 -26.08 -18.43
N PHE A 15 19.97 -26.39 -19.23
CA PHE A 15 18.89 -25.47 -19.54
C PHE A 15 18.11 -25.27 -18.24
N SER A 16 18.44 -24.25 -17.47
CA SER A 16 17.60 -23.83 -16.36
C SER A 16 16.28 -23.34 -16.96
N LEU A 17 15.22 -24.13 -16.77
CA LEU A 17 13.84 -23.69 -16.87
C LEU A 17 13.70 -22.44 -16.00
N VAL A 18 13.61 -21.27 -16.62
CA VAL A 18 13.17 -20.06 -15.93
C VAL A 18 11.67 -20.28 -15.68
N PRO A 19 11.21 -20.40 -14.43
CA PRO A 19 9.78 -20.43 -14.19
C PRO A 19 9.23 -19.06 -14.59
N GLU A 20 8.31 -19.08 -15.55
CA GLU A 20 7.50 -17.93 -15.93
C GLU A 20 6.74 -17.49 -14.68
N PHE A 21 7.02 -16.27 -14.18
CA PHE A 21 6.40 -15.76 -12.97
C PHE A 21 4.88 -15.66 -13.18
N ALA A 22 4.14 -16.57 -12.55
CA ALA A 22 2.70 -16.52 -12.44
C ALA A 22 2.30 -15.20 -11.74
N SER A 23 1.28 -14.54 -12.29
CA SER A 23 0.69 -13.31 -11.78
C SER A 23 0.34 -13.46 -10.30
N ALA A 24 0.92 -12.61 -9.43
CA ALA A 24 0.69 -12.67 -7.99
C ALA A 24 -0.74 -12.24 -7.64
N ASN A 25 -1.63 -13.23 -7.43
CA ASN A 25 -2.98 -13.04 -6.89
C ASN A 25 -2.86 -12.52 -5.45
N SER A 26 -2.89 -11.21 -5.25
CA SER A 26 -2.75 -10.56 -3.93
C SER A 26 -3.90 -9.58 -3.71
N PRO A 27 -4.22 -9.18 -2.46
CA PRO A 27 -5.18 -8.11 -2.23
C PRO A 27 -4.79 -6.80 -2.96
N THR A 28 -3.49 -6.55 -3.12
CA THR A 28 -2.97 -5.40 -3.86
C THR A 28 -3.26 -5.51 -5.36
N SER A 29 -3.11 -6.69 -5.98
CA SER A 29 -3.47 -6.89 -7.39
C SER A 29 -4.98 -6.79 -7.59
N LEU A 30 -5.79 -7.34 -6.69
CA LEU A 30 -7.24 -7.19 -6.69
C LEU A 30 -7.66 -5.72 -6.67
N ILE A 31 -7.14 -4.91 -5.74
CA ILE A 31 -7.52 -3.49 -5.66
C ILE A 31 -7.03 -2.71 -6.88
N SER A 32 -5.83 -3.01 -7.39
CA SER A 32 -5.32 -2.39 -8.61
C SER A 32 -6.20 -2.74 -9.82
N SER A 33 -6.58 -4.00 -9.95
CA SER A 33 -7.50 -4.51 -10.97
C SER A 33 -8.87 -3.86 -10.84
N ALA A 34 -9.40 -3.73 -9.63
CA ALA A 34 -10.66 -3.08 -9.33
C ALA A 34 -10.66 -1.59 -9.74
N ARG A 35 -9.59 -0.86 -9.40
CA ARG A 35 -9.44 0.57 -9.72
C ARG A 35 -9.43 0.87 -11.22
N ASN A 36 -9.01 -0.07 -12.07
CA ASN A 36 -9.03 0.11 -13.53
C ASN A 36 -10.44 0.35 -14.09
N TYR A 37 -11.49 0.06 -13.32
CA TYR A 37 -12.87 0.21 -13.75
C TYR A 37 -13.55 1.45 -13.15
N LEU A 38 -12.83 2.33 -12.44
CA LEU A 38 -13.39 3.58 -11.92
C LEU A 38 -14.13 4.36 -13.02
N GLY A 39 -15.33 4.84 -12.67
CA GLY A 39 -16.22 5.54 -13.59
C GLY A 39 -17.07 4.64 -14.51
N THR A 40 -16.85 3.31 -14.54
CA THR A 40 -17.69 2.41 -15.35
C THR A 40 -19.16 2.56 -14.93
N PRO A 41 -20.10 2.84 -15.85
CA PRO A 41 -21.49 3.10 -15.51
C PRO A 41 -22.16 1.95 -14.76
N TYR A 42 -23.15 2.30 -13.92
CA TYR A 42 -24.00 1.28 -13.33
C TYR A 42 -24.99 0.75 -14.36
N SER A 43 -25.09 -0.57 -14.47
CA SER A 43 -26.11 -1.26 -15.24
C SER A 43 -26.70 -2.36 -14.39
N TYR A 44 -28.01 -2.31 -14.14
CA TYR A 44 -28.69 -3.37 -13.40
C TYR A 44 -28.50 -4.71 -14.13
N GLY A 45 -28.04 -5.75 -13.42
CA GLY A 45 -27.71 -7.03 -14.04
C GLY A 45 -26.36 -7.05 -14.79
N GLY A 46 -25.64 -5.93 -14.85
CA GLY A 46 -24.39 -5.78 -15.61
C GLY A 46 -23.21 -6.51 -14.98
N THR A 47 -22.38 -7.13 -15.81
CA THR A 47 -21.22 -7.96 -15.40
C THR A 47 -19.98 -7.70 -16.26
N THR A 48 -19.92 -6.59 -16.99
CA THR A 48 -18.81 -6.30 -17.92
C THR A 48 -18.38 -4.83 -17.84
N PRO A 49 -17.20 -4.46 -18.38
CA PRO A 49 -16.74 -3.08 -18.37
C PRO A 49 -17.61 -2.08 -19.15
N SER A 50 -18.62 -2.51 -19.92
CA SER A 50 -19.61 -1.59 -20.50
C SER A 50 -20.68 -1.15 -19.49
N GLY A 51 -20.77 -1.82 -18.34
CA GLY A 51 -21.67 -1.50 -17.26
C GLY A 51 -21.78 -2.61 -16.22
N PHE A 52 -21.71 -2.26 -14.94
CA PHE A 52 -21.75 -3.20 -13.82
C PHE A 52 -22.92 -2.92 -12.87
N ASP A 53 -23.50 -3.96 -12.27
CA ASP A 53 -24.11 -3.82 -10.95
C ASP A 53 -23.10 -4.14 -9.84
N CYS A 54 -23.46 -3.88 -8.58
CA CYS A 54 -22.54 -4.01 -7.45
C CYS A 54 -21.96 -5.43 -7.33
N SER A 55 -22.81 -6.45 -7.41
CA SER A 55 -22.40 -7.86 -7.32
C SER A 55 -21.72 -8.38 -8.59
N GLY A 56 -22.07 -7.85 -9.76
CA GLY A 56 -21.44 -8.15 -11.04
C GLY A 56 -20.03 -7.56 -11.12
N TYR A 57 -19.83 -6.36 -10.58
CA TYR A 57 -18.52 -5.74 -10.44
C TYR A 57 -17.60 -6.54 -9.52
N THR A 58 -18.02 -6.83 -8.29
CA THR A 58 -17.21 -7.63 -7.35
C THR A 58 -16.90 -9.00 -7.93
N LYS A 59 -17.88 -9.67 -8.54
CA LYS A 59 -17.66 -10.94 -9.23
C LYS A 59 -16.61 -10.82 -10.33
N TYR A 60 -16.70 -9.79 -11.15
CA TYR A 60 -15.79 -9.60 -12.29
C TYR A 60 -14.35 -9.40 -11.82
N VAL A 61 -14.11 -8.51 -10.84
CA VAL A 61 -12.75 -8.20 -10.36
C VAL A 61 -12.14 -9.39 -9.62
N PHE A 62 -12.92 -10.14 -8.84
CA PHE A 62 -12.42 -11.36 -8.20
C PHE A 62 -12.12 -12.47 -9.22
N ASN A 63 -12.93 -12.61 -10.27
CA ASN A 63 -12.67 -13.61 -11.33
C ASN A 63 -11.36 -13.34 -12.06
N LYS A 64 -10.97 -12.06 -12.22
CA LYS A 64 -9.68 -11.68 -12.82
C LYS A 64 -8.49 -12.15 -12.00
N GLU A 65 -8.66 -12.24 -10.68
CA GLU A 65 -7.67 -12.75 -9.73
C GLU A 65 -7.89 -14.24 -9.41
N GLY A 66 -8.63 -14.98 -10.25
CA GLY A 66 -8.84 -16.42 -10.10
C GLY A 66 -9.88 -16.84 -9.05
N HIS A 67 -10.61 -15.90 -8.44
CA HIS A 67 -11.61 -16.19 -7.42
C HIS A 67 -13.04 -16.04 -7.94
N SER A 68 -13.78 -17.16 -7.97
CA SER A 68 -15.17 -17.14 -8.42
C SER A 68 -16.12 -16.74 -7.29
N LEU A 69 -16.85 -15.64 -7.50
CA LEU A 69 -17.95 -15.24 -6.62
C LEU A 69 -19.32 -15.61 -7.20
N PRO A 70 -20.31 -15.89 -6.34
CA PRO A 70 -21.72 -15.97 -6.74
C PRO A 70 -22.22 -14.67 -7.39
N ARG A 71 -23.27 -14.78 -8.21
CA ARG A 71 -23.75 -13.66 -9.02
C ARG A 71 -24.42 -12.56 -8.19
N THR A 72 -25.15 -12.90 -7.13
CA THR A 72 -26.00 -11.93 -6.42
C THR A 72 -25.40 -11.48 -5.09
N THR A 73 -25.71 -10.25 -4.68
CA THR A 73 -25.27 -9.65 -3.41
C THR A 73 -25.60 -10.56 -2.21
N GLY A 74 -26.81 -11.11 -2.17
CA GLY A 74 -27.23 -12.01 -1.08
C GLY A 74 -26.43 -13.31 -1.04
N GLN A 75 -26.13 -13.91 -2.20
CA GLN A 75 -25.28 -15.09 -2.27
C GLN A 75 -23.84 -14.79 -1.88
N GLN A 76 -23.30 -13.64 -2.30
CA GLN A 76 -21.97 -13.20 -1.88
C GLN A 76 -21.90 -12.96 -0.36
N PHE A 77 -22.97 -12.46 0.25
CA PHE A 77 -23.04 -12.31 1.71
C PHE A 77 -23.15 -13.64 2.45
N ALA A 78 -23.70 -14.68 1.82
CA ALA A 78 -23.73 -16.03 2.38
C ALA A 78 -22.40 -16.79 2.16
N ALA A 79 -21.52 -16.28 1.30
CA ALA A 79 -20.26 -16.90 0.96
C ALA A 79 -19.13 -16.44 1.90
N GLY A 80 -18.13 -17.30 2.07
CA GLY A 80 -16.93 -17.00 2.85
C GLY A 80 -17.15 -16.89 4.36
N THR A 81 -16.16 -16.33 5.05
CA THR A 81 -16.14 -16.21 6.52
C THR A 81 -16.64 -14.84 6.95
N ALA A 82 -17.46 -14.77 8.01
CA ALA A 82 -17.88 -13.50 8.61
C ALA A 82 -16.69 -12.74 9.18
N VAL A 83 -16.59 -11.44 8.90
CA VAL A 83 -15.53 -10.57 9.42
C VAL A 83 -16.14 -9.44 10.24
N ALA A 84 -15.63 -9.24 11.45
CA ALA A 84 -15.98 -8.09 12.28
C ALA A 84 -15.48 -6.80 11.65
N LYS A 85 -16.23 -5.70 11.76
CA LYS A 85 -15.85 -4.40 11.16
C LYS A 85 -14.45 -3.93 11.60
N SER A 86 -14.04 -4.22 12.84
CA SER A 86 -12.71 -3.90 13.37
C SER A 86 -11.57 -4.72 12.76
N ASN A 87 -11.88 -5.84 12.12
CA ASN A 87 -10.91 -6.82 11.60
C ASN A 87 -10.91 -6.86 10.07
N LEU A 88 -11.42 -5.81 9.43
CA LEU A 88 -11.48 -5.69 7.98
C LEU A 88 -10.06 -5.65 7.39
N GLU A 89 -9.84 -6.53 6.42
CA GLU A 89 -8.63 -6.60 5.63
C GLU A 89 -8.93 -6.24 4.17
N VAL A 90 -7.95 -5.65 3.49
CA VAL A 90 -8.07 -5.30 2.07
C VAL A 90 -8.50 -6.53 1.28
N GLY A 91 -9.53 -6.38 0.44
CA GLY A 91 -10.13 -7.48 -0.31
C GLY A 91 -11.32 -8.15 0.38
N ASP A 92 -11.66 -7.82 1.63
CA ASP A 92 -12.93 -8.25 2.21
C ASP A 92 -14.11 -7.62 1.46
N LEU A 93 -15.18 -8.39 1.26
CA LEU A 93 -16.44 -7.84 0.76
C LEU A 93 -17.20 -7.17 1.91
N VAL A 94 -17.66 -5.94 1.69
CA VAL A 94 -18.46 -5.16 2.64
C VAL A 94 -19.87 -4.98 2.11
N PHE A 95 -20.87 -5.11 2.98
CA PHE A 95 -22.27 -5.24 2.60
C PHE A 95 -23.15 -4.22 3.29
N PHE A 96 -24.17 -3.74 2.58
CA PHE A 96 -25.03 -2.63 3.03
C PHE A 96 -26.52 -2.84 2.74
N ASN A 97 -27.36 -2.15 3.53
CA ASN A 97 -28.79 -1.99 3.32
C ASN A 97 -29.10 -0.66 2.61
N THR A 98 -29.08 -0.64 1.28
CA THR A 98 -29.43 0.55 0.48
C THR A 98 -30.88 0.55 0.00
N SER A 99 -31.52 -0.62 -0.08
CA SER A 99 -32.93 -0.77 -0.52
C SER A 99 -33.95 -0.67 0.63
N GLY A 100 -33.50 -0.64 1.88
CA GLY A 100 -34.35 -0.72 3.06
C GLY A 100 -34.78 -2.14 3.45
N ARG A 101 -34.36 -3.18 2.70
CA ARG A 101 -34.68 -4.59 2.98
C ARG A 101 -33.42 -5.45 2.88
N GLY A 102 -32.79 -5.71 4.03
CA GLY A 102 -31.65 -6.62 4.14
C GLY A 102 -30.44 -6.22 3.28
N VAL A 103 -29.60 -7.21 2.97
CA VAL A 103 -28.39 -7.01 2.15
C VAL A 103 -28.78 -6.72 0.71
N SER A 104 -28.45 -5.52 0.24
CA SER A 104 -28.82 -5.02 -1.09
C SER A 104 -27.66 -4.43 -1.88
N HIS A 105 -26.53 -4.13 -1.23
CA HIS A 105 -25.35 -3.60 -1.88
C HIS A 105 -24.07 -4.25 -1.37
N VAL A 106 -23.07 -4.34 -2.24
CA VAL A 106 -21.74 -4.92 -1.93
C VAL A 106 -20.64 -4.07 -2.57
N GLY A 107 -19.49 -4.03 -1.91
CA GLY A 107 -18.24 -3.54 -2.46
C GLY A 107 -17.04 -4.26 -1.89
N VAL A 108 -15.85 -3.90 -2.33
CA VAL A 108 -14.57 -4.48 -1.89
C VAL A 108 -13.88 -3.48 -0.97
N TYR A 109 -13.52 -3.89 0.23
CA TYR A 109 -12.76 -3.06 1.17
C TYR A 109 -11.35 -2.78 0.64
N THR A 110 -10.97 -1.50 0.62
CA THR A 110 -9.69 -1.04 0.04
C THR A 110 -8.69 -0.62 1.11
N GLY A 111 -9.02 -0.76 2.40
CA GLY A 111 -8.22 -0.21 3.50
C GLY A 111 -8.67 1.20 3.90
N SER A 112 -8.12 1.69 5.02
CA SER A 112 -8.36 3.05 5.54
C SER A 112 -9.85 3.45 5.64
N ASN A 113 -10.71 2.51 6.07
CA ASN A 113 -12.17 2.70 6.13
C ASN A 113 -12.84 3.02 4.78
N ASN A 114 -12.22 2.64 3.66
CA ASN A 114 -12.75 2.87 2.31
C ASN A 114 -13.12 1.57 1.62
N PHE A 115 -14.02 1.65 0.64
CA PHE A 115 -14.41 0.52 -0.19
C PHE A 115 -14.75 0.96 -1.61
N ILE A 116 -14.45 0.10 -2.59
CA ILE A 116 -14.77 0.32 -4.01
C ILE A 116 -16.01 -0.47 -4.41
N HIS A 117 -16.94 0.17 -5.13
CA HIS A 117 -18.22 -0.43 -5.51
C HIS A 117 -18.81 0.22 -6.77
N ALA A 118 -19.72 -0.48 -7.46
CA ALA A 118 -20.52 0.12 -8.54
C ALA A 118 -21.71 0.91 -7.95
N SER A 119 -21.64 2.23 -7.94
CA SER A 119 -22.70 3.14 -7.48
C SER A 119 -23.75 3.37 -8.55
N THR A 120 -25.05 3.29 -8.19
CA THR A 120 -26.17 3.53 -9.11
C THR A 120 -26.16 4.91 -9.76
N SER A 121 -25.57 5.91 -9.10
CA SER A 121 -25.58 7.30 -9.56
C SER A 121 -24.28 7.76 -10.23
N LYS A 122 -23.16 7.10 -9.92
CA LYS A 122 -21.83 7.60 -10.31
C LYS A 122 -20.89 6.52 -10.86
N GLY A 123 -21.42 5.32 -11.13
CA GLY A 123 -20.63 4.20 -11.62
C GLY A 123 -19.67 3.65 -10.56
N VAL A 124 -18.65 2.92 -10.99
CA VAL A 124 -17.63 2.37 -10.09
C VAL A 124 -16.86 3.50 -9.40
N MET A 125 -16.85 3.50 -8.08
CA MET A 125 -16.21 4.53 -7.27
C MET A 125 -15.78 4.02 -5.89
N VAL A 126 -14.95 4.82 -5.23
CA VAL A 126 -14.56 4.62 -3.84
C VAL A 126 -15.43 5.48 -2.92
N SER A 127 -15.91 4.88 -1.84
CA SER A 127 -16.68 5.54 -0.78
C SER A 127 -16.10 5.19 0.59
N SER A 128 -16.38 6.03 1.60
CA SER A 128 -16.00 5.75 2.98
C SER A 128 -17.06 4.90 3.70
N LEU A 129 -16.64 3.87 4.42
CA LEU A 129 -17.46 3.08 5.34
C LEU A 129 -17.98 3.88 6.53
N ASN A 130 -17.32 4.99 6.85
CA ASN A 130 -17.69 5.84 7.99
C ASN A 130 -18.34 7.14 7.54
N ASP A 131 -18.75 7.25 6.27
CA ASP A 131 -19.60 8.33 5.80
C ASP A 131 -20.86 8.43 6.69
N PRO A 132 -21.01 9.52 7.47
CA PRO A 132 -22.09 9.64 8.44
C PRO A 132 -23.45 9.86 7.76
N TYR A 133 -23.47 10.24 6.47
CA TYR A 133 -24.69 10.62 5.76
C TYR A 133 -25.38 9.43 5.10
N TYR A 134 -24.61 8.52 4.49
CA TYR A 134 -25.19 7.42 3.72
C TYR A 134 -24.67 6.04 4.10
N TRP A 135 -23.37 5.80 3.98
CA TRP A 135 -22.83 4.43 4.08
C TRP A 135 -22.71 3.89 5.49
N GLY A 136 -22.33 4.73 6.46
CA GLY A 136 -22.07 4.31 7.84
C GLY A 136 -23.28 3.67 8.52
N SER A 137 -24.45 4.30 8.40
CA SER A 137 -25.72 3.80 8.96
C SER A 137 -26.30 2.59 8.22
N ARG A 138 -25.79 2.29 7.01
CA ARG A 138 -26.29 1.21 6.16
C ARG A 138 -25.40 -0.03 6.18
N TYR A 139 -24.24 0.03 6.84
CA TYR A 139 -23.34 -1.11 6.95
C TYR A 139 -24.00 -2.27 7.69
N ILE A 140 -24.01 -3.46 7.07
CA ILE A 140 -24.55 -4.69 7.65
C ILE A 140 -23.43 -5.57 8.19
N GLY A 141 -22.35 -5.73 7.44
CA GLY A 141 -21.30 -6.68 7.77
C GLY A 141 -20.34 -6.94 6.62
N ALA A 142 -19.39 -7.84 6.84
CA ALA A 142 -18.36 -8.17 5.87
C ALA A 142 -18.10 -9.67 5.75
N ARG A 143 -17.58 -10.08 4.58
CA ARG A 143 -17.19 -11.45 4.26
C ARG A 143 -15.80 -11.52 3.66
N ARG A 144 -14.99 -12.44 4.17
CA ARG A 144 -13.74 -12.87 3.55
C ARG A 144 -14.02 -14.04 2.63
N VAL A 145 -14.00 -13.78 1.33
CA VAL A 145 -14.47 -14.72 0.28
C VAL A 145 -13.35 -15.32 -0.57
N ALA A 146 -12.16 -14.75 -0.47
CA ALA A 146 -10.96 -15.25 -1.09
C ALA A 146 -9.86 -15.28 -0.04
N SER A 147 -9.08 -16.36 -0.06
CA SER A 147 -7.74 -16.33 0.47
C SER A 147 -6.86 -16.07 -0.73
N PHE A 148 -6.36 -14.84 -0.83
CA PHE A 148 -5.33 -14.45 -1.82
C PHE A 148 -3.97 -15.07 -1.48
N ASP A 149 -3.99 -16.23 -0.82
CA ASP A 149 -2.85 -17.00 -0.35
C ASP A 149 -2.86 -18.39 -0.99
N GLU A 150 -2.96 -18.49 -2.33
CA GLU A 150 -2.66 -19.76 -3.01
C GLU A 150 -1.20 -20.23 -2.76
N GLU A 151 -0.33 -19.38 -2.19
CA GLU A 151 0.97 -19.77 -1.62
C GLU A 151 0.91 -20.36 -0.19
N LYS A 152 -0.21 -20.27 0.56
CA LYS A 152 -0.27 -20.78 1.95
C LYS A 152 -0.61 -22.26 2.13
N LYS A 153 -1.00 -23.01 1.08
CA LYS A 153 -1.34 -24.44 1.25
C LYS A 153 -0.15 -25.40 1.28
N VAL A 154 1.08 -24.96 1.02
CA VAL A 154 2.29 -25.80 1.16
C VAL A 154 3.13 -25.42 2.39
N ALA A 155 2.94 -24.24 2.98
CA ALA A 155 3.73 -23.76 4.12
C ALA A 155 2.98 -23.89 5.45
N ALA A 156 2.77 -25.12 5.92
CA ALA A 156 2.41 -25.35 7.33
C ALA A 156 3.57 -25.06 8.32
N ALA A 157 4.62 -24.34 7.91
CA ALA A 157 5.77 -24.00 8.76
C ALA A 157 6.58 -22.80 8.22
N ALA A 158 6.04 -21.58 8.23
CA ALA A 158 6.81 -20.32 8.20
C ALA A 158 5.90 -19.11 8.57
N PRO A 159 6.40 -18.09 9.29
CA PRO A 159 5.58 -17.00 9.82
C PRO A 159 5.14 -16.01 8.73
N VAL A 160 3.92 -15.48 8.86
CA VAL A 160 3.37 -14.36 8.07
C VAL A 160 4.34 -13.17 8.15
N LYS A 161 4.73 -12.60 7.02
CA LYS A 161 5.51 -11.35 7.02
C LYS A 161 4.57 -10.22 7.44
N GLU A 162 4.65 -9.87 8.73
CA GLU A 162 3.97 -8.73 9.33
C GLU A 162 4.25 -7.45 8.50
N VAL A 163 3.22 -6.63 8.29
CA VAL A 163 3.40 -5.32 7.66
C VAL A 163 4.14 -4.44 8.67
N VAL A 164 5.45 -4.35 8.50
CA VAL A 164 6.30 -3.52 9.36
C VAL A 164 6.23 -2.08 8.88
N TYR A 165 5.74 -1.20 9.75
CA TYR A 165 5.78 0.24 9.56
C TYR A 165 7.12 0.79 10.03
N ALA A 166 7.64 1.77 9.28
CA ALA A 166 8.90 2.40 9.60
C ALA A 166 8.71 3.39 10.76
N SER A 167 9.37 3.12 11.88
CA SER A 167 9.43 4.05 13.00
C SER A 167 10.33 5.25 12.68
N ARG A 168 10.19 6.33 13.46
CA ARG A 168 11.05 7.53 13.35
C ARG A 168 12.52 7.19 13.55
N ALA A 169 12.82 6.28 14.47
CA ALA A 169 14.18 5.83 14.72
C ALA A 169 14.75 5.01 13.57
N GLU A 170 13.94 4.14 12.95
CA GLU A 170 14.36 3.35 11.78
C GLU A 170 14.63 4.25 10.57
N VAL A 171 13.76 5.23 10.29
CA VAL A 171 14.00 6.21 9.21
C VAL A 171 15.27 7.02 9.47
N ALA A 172 15.49 7.46 10.72
CA ALA A 172 16.72 8.16 11.10
C ALA A 172 17.96 7.31 10.84
N LYS A 173 17.94 6.03 11.22
CA LYS A 173 19.05 5.10 10.96
C LYS A 173 19.34 4.94 9.48
N VAL A 174 18.30 4.68 8.68
CA VAL A 174 18.44 4.51 7.24
C VAL A 174 19.04 5.76 6.59
N LEU A 175 18.62 6.95 6.99
CA LEU A 175 19.16 8.20 6.44
C LEU A 175 20.58 8.49 6.91
N ALA A 176 20.89 8.29 8.19
CA ALA A 176 22.24 8.45 8.71
C ALA A 176 23.23 7.56 7.97
N ASP A 177 22.87 6.31 7.73
CA ASP A 177 23.70 5.38 6.96
C ASP A 177 23.77 5.76 5.48
N THR A 178 22.62 6.09 4.87
CA THR A 178 22.55 6.40 3.44
C THR A 178 23.36 7.64 3.08
N LEU A 179 23.37 8.64 3.95
CA LEU A 179 24.13 9.88 3.78
C LEU A 179 25.55 9.78 4.36
N ASN A 180 25.92 8.64 4.96
CA ASN A 180 27.20 8.43 5.62
C ASN A 180 27.52 9.53 6.66
N LEU A 181 26.54 9.86 7.50
CA LEU A 181 26.70 10.84 8.58
C LEU A 181 27.62 10.31 9.68
N ASP A 182 28.34 11.22 10.35
CA ASP A 182 29.11 10.87 11.55
C ASP A 182 28.16 10.45 12.68
N GLN A 183 28.32 9.21 13.13
CA GLN A 183 27.57 8.60 14.23
C GLN A 183 28.48 8.34 15.45
N THR A 184 29.71 8.85 15.45
CA THR A 184 30.68 8.66 16.55
C THR A 184 30.63 9.79 17.57
N THR A 185 30.28 11.00 17.12
CA THR A 185 30.07 12.16 17.98
C THR A 185 28.59 12.26 18.34
N VAL A 186 28.24 12.04 19.60
CA VAL A 186 26.83 12.13 20.04
C VAL A 186 26.58 13.39 20.84
N ASN A 187 25.83 14.31 20.24
CA ASN A 187 25.31 15.50 20.91
C ASN A 187 23.84 15.26 21.26
N ILE A 188 23.50 15.30 22.56
CA ILE A 188 22.13 15.06 23.03
C ILE A 188 21.24 16.25 22.72
N THR A 189 20.11 16.01 22.06
CA THR A 189 19.11 17.06 21.77
C THR A 189 17.70 16.72 22.27
N PHE A 190 17.39 15.45 22.53
CA PHE A 190 16.02 15.00 22.86
C PHE A 190 15.91 14.31 24.21
N LYS A 191 14.81 14.58 24.93
CA LYS A 191 14.56 14.13 26.31
C LYS A 191 14.17 12.65 26.41
N ASP A 192 13.59 12.09 25.36
CA ASP A 192 13.04 10.73 25.30
C ASP A 192 13.96 9.74 24.57
N VAL A 193 15.20 10.14 24.26
CA VAL A 193 16.22 9.28 23.67
C VAL A 193 17.46 9.32 24.55
N ASN A 194 17.91 8.15 24.99
CA ASN A 194 19.10 7.99 25.83
C ASN A 194 20.09 7.01 25.20
N GLU A 195 21.29 6.92 25.76
CA GLU A 195 22.40 6.09 25.26
C GLU A 195 22.08 4.60 25.10
N SER A 196 21.08 4.10 25.83
CA SER A 196 20.63 2.70 25.72
C SER A 196 19.73 2.45 24.52
N ASN A 197 19.25 3.50 23.82
CA ASN A 197 18.43 3.33 22.62
C ASN A 197 19.33 2.86 21.45
N PRO A 198 18.99 1.76 20.76
CA PRO A 198 19.83 1.22 19.67
C PRO A 198 20.01 2.18 18.49
N TYR A 199 19.16 3.19 18.36
CA TYR A 199 19.21 4.23 17.33
C TYR A 199 19.78 5.56 17.83
N TYR A 200 20.29 5.61 19.06
CA TYR A 200 20.73 6.85 19.71
C TYR A 200 21.72 7.67 18.87
N ALA A 201 22.79 7.04 18.38
CA ALA A 201 23.80 7.69 17.55
C ALA A 201 23.24 8.21 16.22
N ALA A 202 22.41 7.40 15.55
CA ALA A 202 21.77 7.80 14.30
C ALA A 202 20.79 8.97 14.49
N ILE A 203 19.99 8.93 15.55
CA ILE A 203 19.05 10.01 15.91
C ILE A 203 19.81 11.31 16.17
N SER A 204 20.93 11.25 16.89
CA SER A 204 21.80 12.41 17.12
C SER A 204 22.35 12.97 15.80
N ALA A 205 22.89 12.10 14.94
CA ALA A 205 23.46 12.49 13.65
C ALA A 205 22.44 13.18 12.73
N VAL A 206 21.23 12.63 12.58
CA VAL A 206 20.21 13.25 11.71
C VAL A 206 19.64 14.55 12.30
N ALA A 207 19.69 14.72 13.62
CA ALA A 207 19.30 15.96 14.27
C ALA A 207 20.36 17.05 14.10
N GLU A 208 21.65 16.71 14.25
CA GLU A 208 22.77 17.62 13.99
C GLU A 208 22.81 18.07 12.52
N ALA A 209 22.47 17.17 11.60
CA ALA A 209 22.30 17.48 10.18
C ALA A 209 21.01 18.27 9.85
N ASN A 210 20.17 18.61 10.85
CA ASN A 210 18.88 19.29 10.70
C ASN A 210 17.88 18.57 9.77
N ILE A 211 18.02 17.26 9.62
CA ILE A 211 17.13 16.41 8.81
C ILE A 211 15.87 16.07 9.59
N PHE A 212 16.03 15.79 10.89
CA PHE A 212 14.92 15.58 11.81
C PHE A 212 14.83 16.69 12.83
N SER A 213 13.58 17.04 13.16
CA SER A 213 13.25 17.85 14.32
C SER A 213 12.43 17.04 15.32
N GLY A 214 12.61 17.36 16.60
CA GLY A 214 11.76 16.89 17.67
C GLY A 214 10.55 17.80 17.89
N ASP A 215 9.64 17.34 18.73
CA ASP A 215 8.44 18.05 19.17
C ASP A 215 8.52 18.25 20.70
N GLN A 216 8.53 19.51 21.14
CA GLN A 216 8.67 19.88 22.56
C GLN A 216 9.91 19.26 23.26
N GLY A 217 10.99 19.07 22.49
CA GLY A 217 12.22 18.43 22.96
C GLY A 217 12.18 16.90 22.99
N ASN A 218 11.16 16.26 22.40
CA ASN A 218 11.07 14.81 22.26
C ASN A 218 11.21 14.39 20.80
N PHE A 219 11.95 13.31 20.53
CA PHE A 219 12.12 12.74 19.21
C PHE A 219 10.97 11.78 18.84
N LYS A 220 10.41 11.05 19.81
CA LYS A 220 9.39 9.99 19.68
C LYS A 220 9.86 8.84 18.78
N PRO A 221 10.92 8.12 19.15
CA PRO A 221 11.61 7.15 18.28
C PRO A 221 10.72 6.03 17.73
N GLU A 222 9.78 5.54 18.56
CA GLU A 222 8.90 4.41 18.21
C GLU A 222 7.69 4.82 17.36
N ASN A 223 7.43 6.13 17.19
CA ASN A 223 6.27 6.57 16.42
C ASN A 223 6.51 6.38 14.92
N GLU A 224 5.48 5.97 14.19
CA GLU A 224 5.53 5.80 12.73
C GLU A 224 5.40 7.14 12.01
N LEU A 225 6.16 7.33 10.93
CA LEU A 225 6.01 8.50 10.05
C LEU A 225 4.81 8.36 9.11
N THR A 226 4.14 9.48 8.88
CA THR A 226 3.26 9.60 7.72
C THR A 226 4.08 9.84 6.44
N ARG A 227 3.49 9.55 5.28
CA ARG A 227 4.11 9.82 3.98
C ARG A 227 4.40 11.30 3.76
N ALA A 228 3.54 12.20 4.25
CA ALA A 228 3.82 13.64 4.23
C ALA A 228 5.06 14.02 5.04
N GLN A 229 5.23 13.42 6.23
CA GLN A 229 6.42 13.63 7.06
C GLN A 229 7.68 13.09 6.37
N LEU A 230 7.61 11.89 5.79
CA LEU A 230 8.72 11.33 5.03
C LEU A 230 9.08 12.21 3.83
N ALA A 231 8.09 12.76 3.12
CA ALA A 231 8.35 13.62 1.97
C ALA A 231 9.21 14.83 2.33
N LYS A 232 8.84 15.53 3.42
CA LYS A 232 9.64 16.63 3.95
C LYS A 232 11.04 16.17 4.35
N VAL A 233 11.14 15.07 5.09
CA VAL A 233 12.42 14.53 5.56
C VAL A 233 13.36 14.21 4.40
N LEU A 234 12.88 13.57 3.34
CA LEU A 234 13.70 13.22 2.17
C LEU A 234 14.16 14.47 1.41
N VAL A 235 13.28 15.46 1.22
CA VAL A 235 13.68 16.73 0.59
C VAL A 235 14.78 17.42 1.37
N GLN A 236 14.68 17.45 2.70
CA GLN A 236 15.70 18.07 3.56
C GLN A 236 16.99 17.25 3.59
N ALA A 237 16.89 15.93 3.72
CA ALA A 237 18.01 15.00 3.80
C ALA A 237 18.92 15.04 2.58
N PHE A 238 18.32 15.14 1.38
CA PHE A 238 19.05 15.08 0.11
C PHE A 238 19.13 16.45 -0.58
N ASP A 239 18.79 17.52 0.14
CA ASP A 239 18.76 18.91 -0.35
C ASP A 239 18.06 19.07 -1.72
N LEU A 240 16.95 18.35 -1.92
CA LEU A 240 16.26 18.27 -3.21
C LEU A 240 15.68 19.64 -3.59
N LYS A 241 15.94 20.08 -4.82
CA LYS A 241 15.49 21.37 -5.37
C LYS A 241 14.59 21.19 -6.59
N GLY A 242 13.86 22.25 -6.96
CA GLY A 242 12.95 22.21 -8.10
C GLY A 242 11.62 21.56 -7.75
N SER A 243 10.57 21.95 -8.46
CA SER A 243 9.20 21.58 -8.10
C SER A 243 8.37 21.43 -9.36
N ALA A 244 7.51 20.42 -9.39
CA ALA A 244 6.55 20.20 -10.44
C ALA A 244 5.19 19.93 -9.77
N GLN A 245 4.15 20.60 -10.25
CA GLN A 245 2.82 20.45 -9.66
C GLN A 245 2.33 19.01 -9.86
N ALA A 246 2.25 18.27 -8.76
CA ALA A 246 1.62 16.98 -8.74
C ALA A 246 0.10 17.15 -8.58
N ASN A 247 -0.68 16.50 -9.44
CA ASN A 247 -2.13 16.58 -9.42
C ASN A 247 -2.76 15.51 -8.52
N PHE A 248 -2.25 15.37 -7.29
CA PHE A 248 -2.81 14.42 -6.33
C PHE A 248 -4.13 14.95 -5.76
N THR A 249 -5.19 14.15 -5.83
CA THR A 249 -6.56 14.57 -5.44
C THR A 249 -6.72 14.77 -3.95
N ASP A 250 -5.87 14.15 -3.15
CA ASP A 250 -5.85 14.20 -1.68
C ASP A 250 -4.77 15.15 -1.12
N VAL A 251 -4.11 15.94 -1.96
CA VAL A 251 -3.10 16.92 -1.54
C VAL A 251 -3.61 18.35 -1.78
N PRO A 252 -4.16 19.03 -0.76
CA PRO A 252 -4.65 20.40 -0.91
C PRO A 252 -3.51 21.37 -1.22
N ALA A 253 -3.73 22.34 -2.12
CA ALA A 253 -2.70 23.31 -2.52
C ALA A 253 -2.07 24.11 -1.35
N GLY A 254 -2.84 24.34 -0.27
CA GLY A 254 -2.37 25.04 0.93
C GLY A 254 -1.82 24.13 2.05
N HIS A 255 -1.73 22.82 1.83
CA HIS A 255 -1.23 21.91 2.86
C HIS A 255 0.29 22.07 3.04
N TRP A 256 0.78 22.00 4.29
CA TRP A 256 2.20 22.23 4.60
C TRP A 256 3.16 21.29 3.87
N ALA A 257 2.67 20.09 3.50
CA ALA A 257 3.47 19.07 2.82
C ALA A 257 3.50 19.21 1.30
N THR A 258 2.64 20.07 0.72
CA THR A 258 2.38 20.12 -0.73
C THR A 258 3.64 20.39 -1.52
N GLU A 259 4.46 21.36 -1.10
CA GLU A 259 5.69 21.68 -1.81
C GLU A 259 6.69 20.53 -1.77
N TYR A 260 6.86 19.88 -0.62
CA TYR A 260 7.75 18.71 -0.51
C TYR A 260 7.32 17.55 -1.41
N ILE A 261 6.00 17.34 -1.52
CA ILE A 261 5.44 16.29 -2.38
C ILE A 261 5.66 16.62 -3.85
N ASN A 262 5.49 17.88 -4.25
CA ASN A 262 5.77 18.35 -5.61
C ASN A 262 7.27 18.20 -5.97
N ILE A 263 8.17 18.48 -5.02
CA ILE A 263 9.61 18.24 -5.20
C ILE A 263 9.88 16.74 -5.40
N LEU A 264 9.33 15.87 -4.56
CA LEU A 264 9.50 14.42 -4.75
C LEU A 264 8.94 13.92 -6.08
N TYR A 265 7.81 14.48 -6.52
CA TYR A 265 7.20 14.15 -7.80
C TYR A 265 8.08 14.59 -8.97
N HIS A 266 8.64 15.80 -8.90
CA HIS A 266 9.58 16.34 -9.90
C HIS A 266 10.79 15.43 -10.12
N HIS A 267 11.32 14.84 -9.06
CA HIS A 267 12.48 13.93 -9.10
C HIS A 267 12.10 12.46 -9.37
N ASN A 268 10.85 12.15 -9.71
CA ASN A 268 10.35 10.78 -9.88
C ASN A 268 10.53 9.86 -8.65
N ILE A 269 10.71 10.46 -7.47
CA ILE A 269 10.82 9.74 -6.20
C ILE A 269 9.45 9.18 -5.80
N THR A 270 8.37 9.91 -6.11
CA THR A 270 6.99 9.47 -5.90
C THR A 270 6.15 9.61 -7.16
N THR A 271 5.24 8.65 -7.34
CA THR A 271 4.14 8.69 -8.31
C THR A 271 2.77 8.62 -7.61
N GLY A 272 2.76 8.76 -6.28
CA GLY A 272 1.59 8.45 -5.45
C GLY A 272 1.31 6.95 -5.43
N TYR A 273 0.05 6.58 -5.19
CA TYR A 273 -0.41 5.19 -5.28
C TYR A 273 -0.83 4.76 -6.69
N GLY A 274 -0.73 5.65 -7.68
CA GLY A 274 -1.17 5.42 -9.06
C GLY A 274 -2.68 5.58 -9.28
N ASP A 275 -3.46 5.84 -8.24
CA ASP A 275 -4.90 6.12 -8.30
C ASP A 275 -5.23 7.63 -8.24
N GLY A 276 -4.21 8.46 -8.44
CA GLY A 276 -4.32 9.92 -8.28
C GLY A 276 -4.18 10.39 -6.83
N THR A 277 -3.96 9.51 -5.86
CA THR A 277 -3.71 9.91 -4.46
C THR A 277 -2.25 9.76 -4.05
N PHE A 278 -1.83 10.60 -3.11
CA PHE A 278 -0.52 10.52 -2.47
C PHE A 278 -0.55 9.73 -1.16
N GLY A 279 -1.62 9.83 -0.36
CA GLY A 279 -1.75 9.24 0.97
C GLY A 279 -1.08 10.05 2.07
N LEU A 280 -1.41 11.34 2.23
CA LEU A 280 -0.71 12.27 3.14
C LEU A 280 -0.46 11.71 4.56
N ASP A 281 -1.50 11.15 5.15
CA ASP A 281 -1.52 10.71 6.56
C ASP A 281 -1.22 9.22 6.73
N ASP A 282 -1.10 8.47 5.63
CA ASP A 282 -0.81 7.04 5.71
C ASP A 282 0.58 6.80 6.27
N LYS A 283 0.71 5.75 7.08
CA LYS A 283 1.97 5.32 7.66
C LYS A 283 2.85 4.66 6.61
N VAL A 284 4.13 4.99 6.65
CA VAL A 284 5.11 4.44 5.71
C VAL A 284 5.51 3.04 6.16
N THR A 285 5.40 2.06 5.27
CA THR A 285 5.97 0.72 5.53
C THR A 285 7.48 0.70 5.28
N SER A 286 8.22 -0.19 5.95
CA SER A 286 9.68 -0.31 5.73
C SER A 286 10.04 -0.63 4.27
N GLU A 287 9.15 -1.32 3.54
CA GLU A 287 9.31 -1.55 2.11
C GLU A 287 9.07 -0.29 1.26
N GLN A 288 8.08 0.53 1.61
CA GLN A 288 7.88 1.82 0.96
C GLN A 288 9.08 2.73 1.20
N LEU A 289 9.56 2.83 2.44
CA LEU A 289 10.76 3.59 2.78
C LEU A 289 11.95 3.17 1.90
N LYS A 290 12.20 1.86 1.78
CA LYS A 290 13.26 1.34 0.91
C LYS A 290 13.11 1.82 -0.54
N LYS A 291 11.90 1.74 -1.11
CA LYS A 291 11.64 2.22 -2.48
C LYS A 291 11.87 3.73 -2.63
N PHE A 292 11.50 4.52 -1.63
CA PHE A 292 11.79 5.96 -1.62
C PHE A 292 13.29 6.21 -1.63
N ILE A 293 14.05 5.57 -0.75
CA ILE A 293 15.51 5.70 -0.67
C ILE A 293 16.18 5.23 -1.95
N ASP A 294 15.77 4.09 -2.51
CA ASP A 294 16.32 3.56 -3.76
C ASP A 294 16.10 4.56 -4.91
N ARG A 295 14.95 5.23 -4.98
CA ARG A 295 14.68 6.23 -6.02
C ARG A 295 15.43 7.54 -5.81
N VAL A 296 15.62 7.98 -4.56
CA VAL A 296 16.34 9.23 -4.28
C VAL A 296 17.82 9.11 -4.66
N LYS A 297 18.39 7.90 -4.60
CA LYS A 297 19.80 7.65 -4.91
C LYS A 297 20.11 7.49 -6.40
N ASN A 298 19.09 7.32 -7.25
CA ASN A 298 19.24 7.02 -8.68
C ASN A 298 18.73 8.19 -9.53
#